data_AF-A0A349ZX99-F1
#
_entry.id   AF-A0A349ZX99-F1
#
_cell.length_a   1.000
_cell.length_b   1.000
_cell.length_c   1.000
_cell.angle_alpha   90.00
_cell.angle_beta   90.00
_cell.angle_gamma   90.00
#
_symmetry.space_group_name_H-M   'P 1'
#
loop_
_entity.id
_entity.type
_entity.pdbx_description
1 polymer ?
#
loop_
_entity_poly.entity_id
_entity_poly.type
_entity_poly.pdbx_seq_one_letter_code
_entity_poly.pdbx_strand_id
1 'polypeptide(L)'
;GKPFTKNSGKLSEIVLNGAFDLTVIAERLDIDLTTLLGWNPGIEQALVEKGQSVFYLPRDQMLDFQLTKNEILTVSLNSNE
;
A
#
# COMPACT_ATOMS: atom_id res chain seq x y z
N GLY A 1 -16.39 20.40 9.00
CA GLY A 1 -15.37 19.41 8.59
C GLY A 1 -15.99 18.54 7.52
N LYS A 2 -15.29 18.29 6.41
CA LYS A 2 -15.84 17.45 5.33
C LYS A 2 -16.07 16.03 5.86
N PRO A 3 -17.21 15.40 5.55
CA PRO A 3 -17.46 14.02 5.95
C PRO A 3 -16.55 13.10 5.13
N PHE A 4 -15.83 12.21 5.81
CA PHE A 4 -15.19 11.07 5.16
C PHE A 4 -16.30 10.19 4.59
N THR A 5 -16.60 10.36 3.31
CA THR A 5 -17.50 9.46 2.60
C THR A 5 -16.81 8.10 2.53
N LYS A 6 -17.34 7.16 3.31
CA LYS A 6 -17.00 5.74 3.28
C LYS A 6 -17.17 5.26 1.84
N ASN A 7 -16.09 5.24 1.07
CA ASN A 7 -16.09 4.71 -0.26
C ASN A 7 -16.27 3.20 -0.09
N SER A 8 -17.50 2.71 -0.24
CA SER A 8 -17.80 1.28 -0.48
C SER A 8 -17.34 0.89 -1.90
N GLY A 9 -16.20 1.43 -2.31
CA GLY A 9 -15.61 1.31 -3.64
C GLY A 9 -14.90 -0.01 -3.75
N LYS A 10 -15.11 -0.70 -4.88
CA LYS A 10 -14.38 -1.92 -5.21
C LYS A 10 -12.88 -1.70 -5.01
N LEU A 11 -12.28 -2.51 -4.13
CA LEU A 11 -10.84 -2.61 -4.04
C LEU A 11 -10.30 -3.10 -5.38
N SER A 12 -9.20 -2.52 -5.80
CA SER A 12 -8.39 -3.00 -6.92
C SER A 12 -7.17 -3.71 -6.34
N GLU A 13 -6.64 -4.69 -7.08
CA GLU A 13 -5.55 -5.54 -6.60
C GLU A 13 -4.34 -5.50 -7.54
N ILE A 14 -3.15 -5.64 -6.96
CA ILE A 14 -1.88 -5.84 -7.66
C ILE A 14 -1.01 -6.80 -6.85
N VAL A 15 0.00 -7.42 -7.48
CA VAL A 15 1.04 -8.14 -6.76
C VAL A 15 2.13 -7.16 -6.32
N LEU A 16 2.36 -7.10 -5.01
CA LEU A 16 3.42 -6.32 -4.36
C LEU A 16 4.55 -7.29 -3.95
N ASN A 17 5.80 -6.92 -4.21
CA ASN A 17 6.95 -7.70 -3.74
C ASN A 17 7.50 -7.13 -2.42
N GLY A 18 8.33 -7.92 -1.72
CA GLY A 18 8.88 -7.56 -0.41
C GLY A 18 9.91 -6.41 -0.40
N ALA A 19 10.26 -5.83 -1.55
CA ALA A 19 11.12 -4.64 -1.60
C ALA A 19 10.36 -3.33 -1.29
N PHE A 20 9.03 -3.38 -1.26
CA PHE A 20 8.19 -2.25 -0.88
C PHE A 20 8.00 -2.19 0.64
N ASP A 21 8.22 -1.02 1.22
CA ASP A 21 7.90 -0.74 2.62
C ASP A 21 6.46 -0.22 2.73
N LEU A 22 5.64 -0.89 3.55
CA LEU A 22 4.23 -0.54 3.75
C LEU A 22 4.04 0.82 4.43
N THR A 23 5.00 1.24 5.26
CA THR A 23 5.00 2.56 5.91
C THR A 23 5.24 3.64 4.86
N VAL A 24 6.21 3.45 3.97
CA VAL A 24 6.50 4.39 2.88
C VAL A 24 5.31 4.50 1.92
N ILE A 25 4.63 3.38 1.62
CA ILE A 25 3.39 3.39 0.82
C ILE A 25 2.31 4.23 1.53
N ALA A 26 2.07 3.98 2.82
CA ALA A 26 1.05 4.67 3.61
C ALA A 26 1.31 6.18 3.66
N GLU A 27 2.55 6.59 3.93
CA GLU A 27 2.98 8.00 3.92
C GLU A 27 2.80 8.65 2.54
N ARG A 28 3.22 7.97 1.47
CA ARG A 28 3.14 8.54 0.11
C ARG A 28 1.72 8.76 -0.37
N LEU A 29 0.79 7.94 0.09
CA LEU A 29 -0.63 7.99 -0.25
C LEU A 29 -1.47 8.82 0.75
N ASP A 30 -0.85 9.37 1.80
CA ASP A 30 -1.55 10.07 2.89
C ASP A 30 -2.66 9.22 3.52
N ILE A 31 -2.35 7.94 3.80
CA ILE A 31 -3.24 6.97 4.42
C ILE A 31 -2.61 6.47 5.73
N ASP A 32 -3.42 6.31 6.76
CA ASP A 32 -2.97 5.68 8.00
C ASP A 32 -2.56 4.21 7.76
N LEU A 33 -1.40 3.80 8.28
CA LEU A 33 -0.88 2.43 8.12
C LEU A 33 -1.87 1.37 8.65
N THR A 34 -2.59 1.64 9.73
CA THR A 34 -3.61 0.70 10.24
C THR A 34 -4.78 0.54 9.27
N THR A 35 -5.12 1.60 8.53
CA THR A 35 -6.15 1.53 7.48
C THR A 35 -5.65 0.70 6.30
N LEU A 36 -4.39 0.90 5.88
CA LEU A 36 -3.74 0.11 4.85
C LEU A 36 -3.74 -1.39 5.20
N LEU A 37 -3.31 -1.72 6.42
CA LEU A 37 -3.28 -3.10 6.93
C LEU A 37 -4.69 -3.68 7.11
N GLY A 38 -5.68 -2.85 7.44
CA GLY A 38 -7.08 -3.26 7.49
C GLY A 38 -7.64 -3.72 6.13
N TRP A 39 -7.16 -3.14 5.02
CA TRP A 39 -7.48 -3.61 3.67
C TRP A 39 -6.63 -4.81 3.23
N ASN A 40 -5.49 -5.03 3.89
CA ASN A 40 -4.47 -6.01 3.50
C ASN A 40 -4.12 -6.96 4.67
N PRO A 41 -5.09 -7.71 5.22
CA PRO A 41 -4.84 -8.56 6.37
C PRO A 41 -3.79 -9.63 6.05
N GLY A 42 -2.73 -9.69 6.86
CA GLY A 42 -1.65 -10.69 6.73
C GLY A 42 -0.58 -10.37 5.67
N ILE A 43 -0.62 -9.19 5.06
CA ILE A 43 0.34 -8.81 4.02
C ILE A 43 1.79 -8.83 4.51
N GLU A 44 2.06 -8.37 5.72
CA GLU A 44 3.42 -8.35 6.29
C GLU A 44 4.01 -9.76 6.36
N GLN A 45 3.25 -10.71 6.90
CA GLN A 45 3.65 -12.11 6.96
C GLN A 45 3.87 -12.69 5.55
N ALA A 46 2.97 -12.40 4.60
CA ALA A 46 3.10 -12.89 3.23
C ALA A 46 4.34 -12.32 2.51
N LEU A 47 4.65 -11.04 2.71
CA LEU A 47 5.85 -10.41 2.15
C LEU A 47 7.13 -11.03 2.74
N VAL A 48 7.16 -11.31 4.05
CA VAL A 48 8.29 -11.96 4.72
C VAL A 48 8.47 -13.42 4.29
N GLU A 49 7.39 -14.21 4.28
CA GLU A 49 7.48 -15.66 4.03
C GLU A 49 7.57 -16.02 2.54
N LYS A 50 6.90 -15.26 1.67
CA LYS A 50 6.74 -15.58 0.24
C LYS A 50 7.45 -14.60 -0.68
N GLY A 51 7.99 -13.50 -0.15
CA GLY A 51 8.61 -12.43 -0.93
C GLY A 51 7.62 -11.58 -1.73
N GLN A 52 6.32 -11.88 -1.67
CA GLN A 52 5.27 -11.16 -2.39
C GLN A 52 3.89 -11.41 -1.76
N SER A 53 2.97 -10.49 -2.01
CA SER A 53 1.57 -10.58 -1.60
C SER A 53 0.65 -9.92 -2.62
N VAL A 54 -0.62 -10.35 -2.66
CA VAL A 54 -1.67 -9.52 -3.26
C VAL A 54 -1.86 -8.30 -2.36
N PHE A 55 -1.97 -7.14 -2.98
CA PHE A 55 -2.10 -5.84 -2.35
C PHE A 55 -3.33 -5.11 -2.89
N TYR A 56 -4.18 -4.69 -1.98
CA TYR A 56 -5.49 -4.11 -2.21
C TYR A 56 -5.52 -2.64 -1.81
N LEU A 57 -6.06 -1.81 -2.70
CA LEU A 57 -6.35 -0.40 -2.44
C LEU A 57 -7.70 0.00 -3.06
N PRO A 58 -8.38 1.03 -2.53
CA PRO A 58 -9.44 1.71 -3.27
C PRO A 58 -8.95 2.16 -4.65
N ARG A 59 -9.84 2.18 -5.64
CA ARG A 59 -9.47 2.47 -7.05
C ARG A 59 -8.64 3.76 -7.22
N ASP A 60 -9.04 4.84 -6.56
CA ASP A 60 -8.34 6.13 -6.68
C ASP A 60 -6.92 6.04 -6.07
N GLN A 61 -6.79 5.40 -4.91
CA GLN A 61 -5.51 5.16 -4.25
C GLN A 61 -4.61 4.19 -5.04
N MET A 62 -5.19 3.22 -5.73
CA MET A 62 -4.46 2.32 -6.63
C MET A 62 -3.88 3.08 -7.84
N LEU A 63 -4.57 4.12 -8.32
CA LEU A 63 -4.06 4.98 -9.40
C LEU A 63 -2.87 5.80 -8.89
N ASP A 64 -3.01 6.44 -7.73
CA ASP A 64 -1.95 7.23 -7.11
C ASP A 64 -0.72 6.38 -6.79
N PHE A 65 -0.93 5.16 -6.25
CA PHE A 65 0.13 4.18 -6.04
C PHE A 65 0.87 3.85 -7.33
N GLN A 66 0.17 3.56 -8.43
CA GLN A 66 0.81 3.23 -9.70
C GLN A 66 1.63 4.38 -10.29
N LEU A 67 1.15 5.63 -10.15
CA LEU A 67 1.87 6.82 -10.61
C LEU A 67 3.16 7.07 -9.82
N THR A 68 3.19 6.66 -8.56
CA THR A 68 4.27 6.97 -7.61
C THR A 68 5.11 5.75 -7.25
N LYS A 69 4.80 4.58 -7.84
CA LYS A 69 5.38 3.26 -7.50
C LYS A 69 6.90 3.25 -7.51
N ASN A 70 7.53 3.90 -8.49
CA ASN A 70 8.99 3.93 -8.61
C ASN A 70 9.64 4.80 -7.52
N GLU A 71 9.01 5.91 -7.15
CA GLU A 71 9.47 6.76 -6.04
C GLU A 71 9.37 6.00 -4.72
N ILE A 72 8.22 5.36 -4.47
CA ILE A 72 7.97 4.53 -3.29
C ILE A 72 9.03 3.44 -3.19
N LEU A 73 9.28 2.71 -4.28
CA LEU A 73 10.27 1.63 -4.28
C LEU A 73 11.68 2.16 -3.97
N THR A 74 12.06 3.29 -4.58
CA THR A 74 13.38 3.90 -4.34
C THR A 74 13.55 4.28 -2.86
N VAL A 75 12.53 4.91 -2.26
CA VAL A 75 12.56 5.28 -0.84
C VAL A 75 12.54 4.04 0.06
N SER A 76 11.76 3.01 -0.29
CA SER A 76 11.70 1.75 0.45
C SER A 76 13.06 1.06 0.52
N LEU A 77 13.81 1.05 -0.58
CA LEU A 77 15.15 0.45 -0.63
C LEU A 77 16.16 1.24 0.21
N ASN A 78 16.12 2.57 0.16
CA ASN A 78 17.05 3.43 0.89
C ASN A 78 16.72 3.55 2.38
N SER A 79 15.48 3.24 2.79
CA SER A 79 15.08 3.25 4.22
C SER A 79 15.61 2.04 4.99
N ASN A 80 16.15 1.03 4.27
CA ASN A 80 16.74 -0.19 4.82
C ASN A 80 18.29 -0.17 4.83
N GLU A 81 18.93 0.96 4.49
CA GLU A 81 20.38 1.17 4.59
C GLU A 81 20.79 1.87 5.92
#